data_AF-A0A9P8UNL7-F1
#
_entry.id   AF-A0A9P8UNL7-F1
#
_cell.length_a   1.000
_cell.length_b   1.000
_cell.length_c   1.000
_cell.angle_alpha   90.00
_cell.angle_beta   90.00
_cell.angle_gamma   90.00
#
_symmetry.space_group_name_H-M   'P 1'
#
loop_
_entity.id
_entity.type
_entity.pdbx_description
1 polymer ?
#
loop_
_entity_poly.entity_id
_entity_poly.type
_entity_poly.pdbx_seq_one_letter_code
_entity_poly.pdbx_strand_id
1 'polypeptide(L)'
;MPKARRGVLIECDPSIKSIIMNIDSENNEYILHDLDDTHLVIQENKIQDLKRKLDDRLKETVQEIERDSDSDRDVKDGKGR
;
A
#
# COMPACT_ATOMS: atom_id res chain seq x y z
N MET A 1 23.00 24.36 15.10
CA MET A 1 21.60 24.85 15.20
C MET A 1 20.65 23.69 14.96
N PRO A 2 19.59 23.53 15.75
CA PRO A 2 18.54 22.56 15.46
C PRO A 2 17.84 22.91 14.14
N LYS A 3 17.54 21.90 13.32
CA LYS A 3 16.76 22.03 12.08
C LYS A 3 15.39 21.43 12.32
N ALA A 4 14.34 22.17 11.99
CA ALA A 4 12.96 21.68 12.02
C ALA A 4 12.35 21.79 10.62
N ARG A 5 11.64 20.76 10.20
CA ARG A 5 10.99 20.67 8.89
C ARG A 5 9.54 20.26 9.12
N ARG A 6 8.60 21.02 8.54
CA ARG A 6 7.16 20.73 8.68
C ARG A 6 6.80 19.51 7.83
N GLY A 7 5.92 18.67 8.37
CA GLY A 7 5.44 17.45 7.76
C GLY A 7 4.24 16.90 8.52
N VAL A 8 3.59 15.90 7.92
CA VAL A 8 2.46 15.19 8.51
C VAL A 8 2.98 13.87 9.08
N LEU A 9 2.79 13.66 10.37
CA LEU A 9 3.06 12.37 11.00
C LEU A 9 1.91 11.41 10.68
N ILE A 10 2.27 10.21 10.22
CA ILE A 10 1.34 9.11 9.97
C ILE A 10 1.78 7.93 10.83
N GLU A 11 0.81 7.32 11.49
CA GLU A 11 0.91 6.03 12.17
C GLU A 11 0.14 4.99 11.34
N CYS A 12 0.76 3.85 11.05
CA CYS A 12 0.17 2.77 10.25
C CYS A 12 0.81 1.42 10.55
N ASP A 13 0.17 0.32 10.15
CA ASP A 13 0.73 -1.02 10.30
C ASP A 13 1.98 -1.22 9.43
N PRO A 14 2.92 -2.12 9.81
CA PRO A 14 4.14 -2.37 9.03
C PRO A 14 3.89 -2.80 7.57
N SER A 15 2.77 -3.47 7.31
CA SER A 15 2.35 -3.85 5.95
C SER A 15 1.98 -2.63 5.11
N ILE A 16 1.19 -1.71 5.67
CA ILE A 16 0.80 -0.46 5.00
C ILE A 16 2.03 0.42 4.79
N LYS A 17 2.92 0.52 5.78
CA LYS A 17 4.20 1.21 5.65
C LYS A 17 5.01 0.67 4.46
N SER A 18 5.10 -0.66 4.32
CA SER A 18 5.80 -1.29 3.20
C SER A 18 5.20 -0.90 1.84
N ILE A 19 3.87 -0.80 1.74
CA ILE A 19 3.20 -0.33 0.52
C ILE A 19 3.51 1.14 0.26
N ILE A 20 3.48 1.99 1.29
CA ILE A 20 3.83 3.42 1.17
C ILE A 20 5.29 3.59 0.70
N MET A 21 6.22 2.81 1.25
CA MET A 21 7.63 2.82 0.82
C MET A 21 7.78 2.37 -0.64
N ASN A 22 7.01 1.38 -1.08
CA ASN A 22 6.98 0.97 -2.48
C ASN A 22 6.46 2.09 -3.39
N ILE A 23 5.40 2.78 -3.00
CA ILE A 23 4.87 3.93 -3.75
C ILE A 23 5.90 5.06 -3.82
N ASP A 24 6.62 5.33 -2.72
CA ASP A 24 7.64 6.37 -2.67
C ASP A 24 8.90 6.01 -3.47
N SER A 25 9.22 4.72 -3.62
CA SER A 25 10.44 4.26 -4.30
C SER A 25 10.53 4.70 -5.78
N GLU A 26 9.42 5.04 -6.41
CA GLU A 26 9.37 5.52 -7.80
C GLU A 26 10.00 6.91 -7.95
N ASN A 27 9.67 7.86 -7.07
CA ASN A 27 10.01 9.27 -7.23
C ASN A 27 10.60 9.95 -5.98
N ASN A 28 10.62 9.29 -4.82
CA ASN A 28 11.01 9.82 -3.50
C ASN A 28 10.38 11.19 -3.19
N GLU A 29 9.07 11.30 -3.39
CA GLU A 29 8.33 12.57 -3.33
C GLU A 29 7.39 12.70 -2.12
N TYR A 30 7.15 11.61 -1.40
CA TYR A 30 6.20 11.53 -0.30
C TYR A 30 6.89 11.53 1.06
N ILE A 31 7.86 10.65 1.28
CA ILE A 31 8.44 10.42 2.61
C ILE A 31 9.51 11.47 2.89
N LEU A 32 9.30 12.26 3.96
CA LEU A 32 10.33 13.16 4.48
C LEU A 32 11.30 12.38 5.35
N HIS A 33 10.79 11.66 6.36
CA HIS A 33 11.56 10.86 7.32
C HIS A 33 10.84 9.54 7.63
N ASP A 34 11.62 8.46 7.69
CA ASP A 34 11.23 7.18 8.30
C ASP A 34 11.68 7.20 9.78
N LEU A 35 10.73 7.06 10.71
CA LEU A 35 11.01 7.18 12.15
C LEU A 35 11.18 5.82 12.82
N ASP A 36 10.27 4.90 12.53
CA ASP A 36 10.23 3.54 13.07
C ASP A 36 9.29 2.66 12.24
N ASP A 37 9.06 1.41 12.64
CA ASP A 37 8.27 0.42 11.91
C ASP A 37 6.82 0.81 11.63
N THR A 38 6.26 1.77 12.38
CA THR A 38 4.86 2.19 12.28
C THR A 38 4.68 3.67 11.96
N HIS A 39 5.74 4.48 12.04
CA HIS A 39 5.65 5.93 11.89
C HIS A 39 6.47 6.46 10.71
N LEU A 40 5.80 7.28 9.89
CA LEU A 40 6.40 8.03 8.79
C LEU A 40 6.06 9.52 8.90
N VAL A 41 6.99 10.38 8.51
CA VAL A 41 6.73 11.80 8.29
C VAL A 41 6.61 12.06 6.79
N ILE A 42 5.45 12.53 6.35
CA ILE A 42 5.09 12.73 4.94
C ILE A 42 5.02 14.22 4.59
N GLN A 43 5.28 14.53 3.32
CA GLN A 43 5.13 15.88 2.77
C GLN A 43 3.66 16.32 2.79
N GLU A 44 3.38 17.46 3.42
CA GLU A 44 2.02 17.95 3.68
C GLU A 44 1.16 18.09 2.41
N ASN A 45 1.73 18.62 1.33
CA ASN A 45 1.02 18.81 0.06
C ASN A 45 0.82 17.51 -0.74
N LYS A 46 1.41 16.39 -0.31
CA LYS A 46 1.32 15.09 -0.98
C LYS A 46 0.38 14.11 -0.29
N ILE A 47 -0.17 14.46 0.88
CA ILE A 47 -0.99 13.55 1.69
C ILE A 47 -2.23 13.02 0.96
N GLN A 48 -2.94 13.90 0.23
CA GLN A 48 -4.15 13.52 -0.51
C GLN A 48 -3.82 12.61 -1.69
N ASP A 49 -2.69 12.87 -2.33
CA ASP A 49 -2.21 12.09 -3.45
C ASP A 49 -1.75 10.69 -3.01
N LEU A 50 -0.99 10.62 -1.92
CA LEU A 50 -0.55 9.36 -1.31
C LEU A 50 -1.74 8.50 -0.89
N LYS A 51 -2.77 9.08 -0.26
CA LYS A 51 -3.98 8.36 0.13
C LYS A 51 -4.69 7.74 -1.06
N ARG A 52 -4.77 8.46 -2.19
CA ARG A 52 -5.38 7.95 -3.43
C ARG A 52 -4.59 6.78 -4.00
N LYS A 53 -3.27 6.94 -4.15
CA LYS A 53 -2.40 5.86 -4.65
C LYS A 53 -2.44 4.62 -3.76
N LEU A 54 -2.48 4.81 -2.44
CA LEU A 54 -2.59 3.72 -1.48
C LEU A 54 -3.92 2.97 -1.64
N ASP A 55 -5.03 3.68 -1.76
CA ASP A 55 -6.36 3.08 -1.98
C ASP A 55 -6.43 2.31 -3.31
N ASP A 56 -5.87 2.87 -4.38
CA ASP A 56 -5.77 2.20 -5.69
C ASP A 56 -4.95 0.90 -5.59
N ARG A 57 -3.81 0.95 -4.90
CA ARG A 57 -2.92 -0.22 -4.74
C ARG A 57 -3.57 -1.33 -3.90
N LEU A 58 -4.30 -0.97 -2.85
CA LEU A 58 -5.03 -1.93 -2.02
C LEU A 58 -6.16 -2.60 -2.80
N LYS A 59 -6.88 -1.87 -3.65
CA LYS A 59 -7.95 -2.44 -4.50
C LYS A 59 -7.40 -3.42 -5.52
N GLU A 60 -6.27 -3.12 -6.15
CA GLU A 60 -5.60 -4.05 -7.08
C GLU A 60 -5.28 -5.38 -6.39
N THR A 61 -4.66 -5.33 -5.21
CA THR A 61 -4.30 -6.54 -4.45
C THR A 61 -5.54 -7.36 -4.05
N VAL A 62 -6.63 -6.71 -3.63
CA VAL A 62 -7.86 -7.43 -3.27
C VAL A 62 -8.53 -8.09 -4.49
N GLN A 63 -8.56 -7.41 -5.64
CA GLN A 63 -9.14 -7.97 -6.86
C GLN A 63 -8.39 -9.20 -7.38
N GLU A 64 -7.07 -9.25 -7.23
CA GLU A 64 -6.27 -10.42 -7.60
C GLU A 64 -6.64 -11.64 -6.75
N ILE A 65 -6.79 -11.46 -5.43
CA ILE A 65 -7.16 -12.54 -4.49
C ILE A 65 -8.54 -13.11 -4.81
N GLU A 66 -9.51 -12.26 -5.16
CA GLU A 66 -10.86 -12.71 -5.50
C GLU A 66 -10.88 -13.52 -6.81
N ARG A 67 -10.09 -13.13 -7.82
CA ARG A 67 -10.04 -13.83 -9.12
C ARG A 67 -9.37 -15.19 -9.05
N ASP A 68 -8.31 -15.32 -8.27
CA ASP A 68 -7.60 -16.60 -8.11
C ASP A 68 -8.45 -17.62 -7.34
N SER A 69 -9.39 -17.16 -6.50
CA SER A 69 -10.26 -18.03 -5.69
C SER A 69 -11.41 -18.68 -6.48
N ASP A 70 -11.83 -18.10 -7.61
CA ASP A 70 -12.94 -18.61 -8.43
C ASP A 70 -12.51 -19.65 -9.49
N SER A 71 -11.21 -19.90 -9.66
CA SER A 71 -10.68 -20.77 -10.72
C SER A 71 -10.59 -22.27 -10.36
N ASP A 72 -10.96 -22.67 -9.14
CA ASP A 72 -10.81 -24.04 -8.61
C ASP A 72 -12.10 -24.90 -8.66
N ARG A 73 -13.10 -24.55 -9.49
CA ARG A 73 -14.37 -25.30 -9.57
C ARG A 73 -14.72 -25.77 -10.98
N ASP A 74 -13.86 -26.52 -11.65
CA ASP A 74 -14.31 -27.36 -12.75
C ASP A 74 -13.49 -28.65 -12.88
N VAL A 75 -14.16 -29.72 -13.35
CA VAL A 75 -13.68 -31.09 -13.60
C VAL A 75 -13.77 -32.08 -12.42
N LYS A 76 -14.99 -32.44 -12.00
CA LYS A 76 -15.37 -33.86 -11.80
C LYS A 76 -16.87 -34.03 -11.98
N ASP A 77 -17.33 -34.33 -13.19
CA ASP A 77 -18.49 -35.21 -13.40
C ASP A 77 -18.52 -35.70 -14.84
N GLY A 78 -17.95 -36.88 -15.04
CA GLY A 78 -17.84 -37.52 -16.34
C GLY A 78 -17.52 -39.00 -16.20
N LYS A 79 -18.27 -39.72 -15.37
CA LYS A 79 -18.23 -41.19 -15.37
C LYS A 79 -19.64 -41.77 -15.20
N GLY A 80 -20.16 -42.29 -16.30
CA GLY A 80 -21.36 -43.11 -16.35
C GLY A 80 -21.43 -43.82 -17.70
N ARG A 81 -20.54 -44.81 -17.89
CA ARG A 81 -20.75 -45.92 -18.83
C ARG A 81 -21.31 -47.08 -18.02
#